data_AF-A0A2B7ZTN6-F1
#
_entry.id   AF-A0A2B7ZTN6-F1
#
_cell.length_a   1.000
_cell.length_b   1.000
_cell.length_c   1.000
_cell.angle_alpha   90.00
_cell.angle_beta   90.00
_cell.angle_gamma   90.00
#
_symmetry.space_group_name_H-M   'P 1'
#
loop_
_entity.id
_entity.type
_entity.pdbx_description
1 polymer ?
#
loop_
_entity_poly.entity_id
_entity_poly.type
_entity_poly.pdbx_seq_one_letter_code
_entity_poly.pdbx_strand_id
1 'polypeptide(L)'
;MARLFIFAIGGTGSRVLKSLTMLLASGIKPNKKEFEIVPIIIDPHKSNEDLKRTERLLGNYQSIFNQAGLNNGFFNTRITTLDKLVSSENRISRSFTFNLQQVSNTRFKDYIDFNQLNEPSKALADILFSGKSINKRHEEV
;
A
#
# COMPACT_ATOMS: atom_id res chain seq x y z
N MET A 1 7.62 -19.66 -12.20
CA MET A 1 8.25 -18.74 -11.22
C MET A 1 7.23 -18.49 -10.12
N ALA A 2 7.61 -18.59 -8.84
CA ALA A 2 6.68 -18.37 -7.75
C ALA A 2 6.43 -16.87 -7.55
N ARG A 3 5.23 -16.50 -7.10
CA ARG A 3 4.89 -15.10 -6.81
C ARG A 3 4.93 -14.84 -5.31
N LEU A 4 5.61 -13.78 -4.91
CA LEU A 4 5.64 -13.29 -3.54
C LEU A 4 4.80 -12.02 -3.44
N PHE A 5 3.64 -12.12 -2.79
CA PHE A 5 2.79 -10.97 -2.51
C PHE A 5 3.26 -10.30 -1.22
N ILE A 6 3.45 -8.97 -1.27
CA ILE A 6 3.89 -8.17 -0.12
C ILE A 6 2.83 -7.12 0.16
N PHE A 7 2.13 -7.26 1.29
CA PHE A 7 1.15 -6.28 1.75
C PHE A 7 1.83 -5.26 2.67
N ALA A 8 2.04 -4.05 2.16
CA ALA A 8 2.66 -2.95 2.88
C ALA A 8 1.58 -2.04 3.46
N ILE A 9 1.32 -2.13 4.76
CA ILE A 9 0.22 -1.40 5.41
C ILE A 9 0.74 -0.11 6.04
N GLY A 10 0.10 1.01 5.68
CA GLY A 10 0.40 2.35 6.16
C GLY A 10 1.80 2.86 5.78
N GLY A 11 2.15 4.03 6.32
CA GLY A 11 3.44 4.67 6.04
C GLY A 11 4.66 3.87 6.48
N THR A 12 4.53 3.06 7.54
CA THR A 12 5.62 2.17 7.98
C THR A 12 5.84 1.04 6.97
N GLY A 13 4.77 0.44 6.44
CA GLY A 13 4.87 -0.54 5.35
C GLY A 13 5.58 0.04 4.14
N SER A 14 5.21 1.26 3.72
CA SER A 14 5.88 1.98 2.63
C SER A 14 7.38 2.17 2.87
N ARG A 15 7.79 2.57 4.09
CA ARG A 15 9.21 2.73 4.45
C ARG A 15 10.00 1.42 4.37
N VAL A 16 9.42 0.30 4.81
CA VAL A 16 10.08 -1.02 4.69
C VAL A 16 10.19 -1.43 3.22
N LEU A 17 9.12 -1.24 2.45
CA LEU A 17 9.09 -1.57 1.02
C LEU A 17 10.09 -0.75 0.21
N LYS A 18 10.31 0.52 0.56
CA LYS A 18 11.36 1.37 0.00
C LYS A 18 12.74 0.73 0.16
N SER A 19 13.10 0.35 1.39
CA SER A 19 14.38 -0.30 1.68
C SER A 19 14.54 -1.63 0.96
N LEU A 20 13.49 -2.45 0.94
CA LEU A 20 13.49 -3.70 0.18
C LEU A 20 13.75 -3.46 -1.30
N THR A 21 13.10 -2.46 -1.91
CA THR A 21 13.28 -2.16 -3.33
C THR A 21 14.71 -1.73 -3.65
N MET A 22 15.38 -1.02 -2.75
CA MET A 22 16.80 -0.67 -2.90
C MET A 22 17.70 -1.91 -2.84
N LEU A 23 17.42 -2.87 -1.94
CA LEU A 23 18.16 -4.14 -1.87
C LEU A 23 17.98 -4.96 -3.15
N LEU A 24 16.75 -5.02 -3.68
CA LEU A 24 16.50 -5.71 -4.95
C LEU A 24 17.23 -5.02 -6.11
N ALA A 25 17.28 -3.69 -6.09
CA ALA A 25 17.96 -2.89 -7.10
C ALA A 25 19.47 -3.14 -7.08
N SER A 26 20.08 -3.35 -5.91
CA SER A 26 21.49 -3.72 -5.78
C SER A 26 21.80 -5.16 -6.20
N GLY A 27 20.79 -5.92 -6.66
CA GLY A 27 20.96 -7.29 -7.16
C GLY A 27 20.78 -8.39 -6.11
N ILE A 28 20.42 -8.03 -4.88
CA ILE A 28 20.17 -9.02 -3.82
C ILE A 28 18.95 -9.87 -4.20
N LYS A 29 19.14 -11.19 -4.18
CA LYS A 29 18.08 -12.17 -4.39
C LYS A 29 17.48 -12.59 -3.04
N PRO A 30 16.15 -12.51 -2.85
CA PRO A 30 15.51 -12.88 -1.57
C PRO A 30 15.75 -14.34 -1.16
N ASN A 31 16.00 -15.22 -2.13
CA ASN A 31 16.29 -16.63 -1.89
C ASN A 31 17.05 -17.22 -3.10
N LYS A 32 17.46 -18.48 -2.99
CA LYS A 32 17.99 -19.29 -4.10
C LYS A 32 16.95 -19.54 -5.21
N LYS A 33 15.65 -19.43 -4.89
CA LYS A 33 14.56 -19.56 -5.86
C LYS A 33 14.24 -18.19 -6.47
N GLU A 34 13.95 -18.17 -7.77
CA GLU A 34 13.49 -16.97 -8.46
C GLU A 34 12.03 -16.67 -8.12
N PHE A 35 11.78 -15.44 -7.69
CA PHE A 35 10.45 -14.92 -7.37
C PHE A 35 10.09 -13.73 -8.24
N GLU A 36 8.82 -13.62 -8.55
CA GLU A 36 8.19 -12.37 -8.99
C GLU A 36 7.55 -11.72 -7.76
N ILE A 37 7.93 -10.48 -7.46
CA ILE A 37 7.39 -9.74 -6.31
C ILE A 37 6.19 -8.90 -6.76
N VAL A 38 5.11 -8.98 -5.99
CA VAL A 38 3.87 -8.23 -6.20
C VAL A 38 3.58 -7.39 -4.96
N PRO A 39 4.07 -6.13 -4.92
CA PRO A 39 3.82 -5.26 -3.79
C PRO A 39 2.42 -4.64 -3.88
N ILE A 40 1.72 -4.64 -2.75
CA ILE A 40 0.39 -4.07 -2.58
C ILE A 40 0.45 -3.16 -1.37
N ILE A 41 0.40 -1.84 -1.60
CA ILE A 41 0.43 -0.83 -0.56
C ILE A 41 -1.02 -0.52 -0.14
N ILE A 42 -1.29 -0.56 1.16
CA ILE A 42 -2.59 -0.23 1.74
C ILE A 42 -2.36 0.89 2.74
N ASP A 43 -2.50 2.13 2.29
CA ASP A 43 -2.36 3.32 3.15
C ASP A 43 -3.58 4.23 2.94
N PRO A 44 -4.41 4.47 3.98
CA PRO A 44 -5.53 5.40 3.87
C PRO A 44 -5.06 6.86 3.77
N HIS A 45 -3.82 7.17 4.17
CA HIS A 45 -3.26 8.51 4.20
C HIS A 45 -2.56 8.82 2.87
N LYS A 46 -3.32 9.30 1.88
CA LYS A 46 -2.80 9.55 0.51
C LYS A 46 -1.81 10.70 0.43
N SER A 47 -1.86 11.64 1.36
CA SER A 47 -0.94 12.77 1.38
C SER A 47 0.46 12.39 1.90
N ASN A 48 0.60 11.19 2.49
CA ASN A 48 1.86 10.65 3.03
C ASN A 48 3.00 10.68 2.01
N GLU A 49 4.05 11.45 2.31
CA GLU A 49 5.21 11.56 1.42
C GLU A 49 6.01 10.26 1.28
N ASP A 50 6.07 9.43 2.33
CA ASP A 50 6.77 8.16 2.26
C ASP A 50 6.07 7.19 1.30
N LEU A 51 4.75 7.22 1.24
CA LEU A 51 3.96 6.49 0.24
C LEU A 51 4.37 6.94 -1.16
N LYS A 52 4.25 8.24 -1.46
CA LYS A 52 4.57 8.80 -2.79
C LYS A 52 6.00 8.51 -3.24
N ARG A 53 6.97 8.62 -2.33
CA ARG A 53 8.38 8.31 -2.59
C ARG A 53 8.57 6.83 -2.92
N THR A 54 7.88 5.94 -2.21
CA THR A 54 7.95 4.49 -2.41
C THR A 54 7.31 4.08 -3.74
N GLU A 55 6.13 4.62 -4.07
CA GLU A 55 5.46 4.39 -5.36
C GLU A 55 6.35 4.80 -6.54
N ARG A 56 6.95 5.99 -6.48
CA ARG A 56 7.87 6.48 -7.52
C ARG A 56 9.08 5.55 -7.67
N LEU A 57 9.64 5.09 -6.55
CA LEU A 57 10.81 4.22 -6.55
C LEU A 57 10.49 2.85 -7.18
N LEU A 58 9.32 2.27 -6.87
CA LEU A 58 8.85 1.03 -7.49
C LEU A 58 8.59 1.19 -9.00
N GLY A 59 8.01 2.32 -9.43
CA GLY A 59 7.81 2.64 -10.84
C GLY A 59 9.14 2.75 -11.60
N ASN A 60 10.12 3.44 -11.01
CA ASN A 60 11.48 3.55 -11.58
C ASN A 60 12.15 2.18 -11.68
N TYR A 61 12.06 1.37 -10.62
CA TYR A 61 12.58 0.00 -10.62
C TYR A 61 11.99 -0.79 -11.79
N GLN A 62 10.67 -0.77 -11.98
CA GLN A 62 10.01 -1.48 -13.07
C GLN A 62 10.50 -1.02 -14.44
N SER A 63 10.60 0.30 -14.67
CA SER A 63 11.09 0.85 -15.93
C SER A 63 12.52 0.41 -16.23
N ILE A 64 13.42 0.47 -15.24
CA ILE A 64 14.81 0.04 -15.40
C ILE A 64 14.87 -1.47 -15.67
N PHE A 65 14.15 -2.27 -14.87
CA PHE A 65 14.09 -3.72 -15.04
C PHE A 65 13.63 -4.12 -16.45
N ASN A 66 12.60 -3.46 -16.97
CA ASN A 66 12.05 -3.77 -18.30
C ASN A 66 13.03 -3.43 -19.44
N GLN A 67 13.95 -2.49 -19.23
CA GLN A 67 14.99 -2.15 -20.21
C GLN A 67 16.24 -3.02 -20.06
N ALA A 68 16.67 -3.27 -18.83
CA ALA A 68 17.93 -3.96 -18.53
C ALA A 68 17.80 -5.49 -18.54
N GLY A 69 16.59 -6.03 -18.35
CA GLY A 69 16.34 -7.46 -18.31
C GLY A 69 16.96 -8.18 -17.11
N LEU A 70 17.01 -9.50 -17.17
CA LEU A 70 17.63 -10.34 -16.13
C LEU A 70 19.14 -10.49 -16.37
N ASN A 71 19.87 -10.91 -15.33
CA ASN A 71 21.30 -11.23 -15.37
C ASN A 71 22.26 -10.04 -15.61
N ASN A 72 21.83 -8.80 -15.36
CA ASN A 72 22.71 -7.63 -15.43
C ASN A 72 23.46 -7.33 -14.11
N GLY A 73 23.37 -8.21 -13.12
CA GLY A 73 23.99 -8.05 -11.78
C GLY A 73 23.20 -7.15 -10.82
N PHE A 74 22.37 -6.25 -11.35
CA PHE A 74 21.47 -5.36 -10.61
C PHE A 74 20.00 -5.72 -10.92
N PHE A 75 19.05 -5.12 -10.20
CA PHE A 75 17.61 -5.26 -10.46
C PHE A 75 17.17 -6.72 -10.73
N ASN A 76 17.73 -7.70 -10.01
CA ASN A 76 17.73 -9.10 -10.50
C ASN A 76 16.43 -9.86 -10.18
N THR A 77 15.38 -9.14 -9.80
CA THR A 77 14.08 -9.66 -9.37
C THR A 77 12.97 -8.89 -10.07
N ARG A 78 12.00 -9.59 -10.67
CA ARG A 78 10.86 -8.94 -11.31
C ARG A 78 9.92 -8.37 -10.24
N ILE A 79 9.50 -7.11 -10.41
CA ILE A 79 8.43 -6.48 -9.64
C ILE A 79 7.25 -6.22 -10.57
N THR A 80 6.05 -6.68 -10.21
CA THR A 80 4.84 -6.54 -11.03
C THR A 80 3.70 -5.96 -10.19
N THR A 81 2.87 -5.13 -10.80
CA THR A 81 1.69 -4.54 -10.17
C THR A 81 0.51 -5.53 -10.24
N LEU A 82 -0.43 -5.41 -9.29
CA LEU A 82 -1.55 -6.36 -9.18
C LEU A 82 -2.46 -6.36 -10.42
N ASP A 83 -2.66 -5.20 -11.07
CA ASP A 83 -3.48 -5.07 -12.27
C ASP A 83 -2.97 -5.91 -13.45
N LYS A 84 -1.65 -6.09 -13.58
CA LYS A 84 -1.04 -6.92 -14.63
C LYS A 84 -1.29 -8.42 -14.43
N LEU A 85 -1.79 -8.82 -13.26
CA LEU A 85 -2.04 -10.21 -12.91
C LEU A 85 -3.52 -10.60 -12.97
N VAL A 86 -4.43 -9.62 -13.06
CA VAL A 86 -5.88 -9.85 -13.02
C VAL A 86 -6.49 -9.55 -14.38
N SER A 87 -7.18 -10.53 -14.96
CA SER A 87 -7.87 -10.41 -16.24
C SER A 87 -9.12 -9.53 -16.11
N SER A 88 -9.02 -8.29 -16.61
CA SER A 88 -10.03 -7.44 -17.25
C SER A 88 -11.43 -7.17 -16.64
N GLU A 89 -11.88 -7.80 -15.55
CA GLU A 89 -13.24 -7.53 -15.02
C GLU A 89 -13.26 -6.59 -13.80
N ASN A 90 -12.18 -6.56 -13.02
CA ASN A 90 -12.03 -5.64 -11.90
C ASN A 90 -11.05 -4.52 -12.29
N ARG A 91 -11.55 -3.27 -12.29
CA ARG A 91 -10.75 -2.04 -12.50
C ARG A 91 -9.80 -1.80 -11.32
N ILE A 92 -8.84 -2.70 -11.11
CA ILE A 92 -7.73 -2.46 -10.20
C ILE A 92 -6.88 -1.37 -10.85
N SER A 93 -6.64 -0.28 -10.12
CA SER A 93 -5.80 0.81 -10.60
C SER A 93 -4.42 0.27 -10.98
N ARG A 94 -3.80 0.83 -12.03
CA ARG A 94 -2.40 0.55 -12.43
C ARG A 94 -1.36 1.11 -11.44
N SER A 95 -1.68 1.07 -10.15
CA SER A 95 -0.87 1.57 -9.06
C SER A 95 -0.50 0.42 -8.12
N PHE A 96 0.60 0.58 -7.41
CA PHE A 96 0.98 -0.27 -6.29
C PHE A 96 0.04 -0.08 -5.08
N THR A 97 -0.71 1.03 -5.03
CA THR A 97 -1.64 1.33 -3.95
C THR A 97 -3.02 0.72 -4.21
N PHE A 98 -3.50 -0.03 -3.22
CA PHE A 98 -4.85 -0.57 -3.19
C PHE A 98 -5.75 0.35 -2.36
N ASN A 99 -6.70 0.99 -3.03
CA ASN A 99 -7.68 1.85 -2.37
C ASN A 99 -8.83 1.01 -1.80
N LEU A 100 -8.98 1.02 -0.47
CA LEU A 100 -10.16 0.48 0.21
C LEU A 100 -11.35 1.44 -0.01
N GLN A 101 -12.03 1.32 -1.16
CA GLN A 101 -13.13 2.21 -1.57
C GLN A 101 -14.30 2.27 -0.55
N GLN A 102 -14.45 1.25 0.30
CA GLN A 102 -15.53 1.17 1.29
C GLN A 102 -15.30 2.02 2.55
N VAL A 103 -14.07 2.48 2.82
CA VAL A 103 -13.75 3.21 4.06
C VAL A 103 -13.60 4.72 3.82
N SER A 104 -13.41 5.15 2.57
CA SER A 104 -13.10 6.54 2.26
C SER A 104 -14.29 7.51 2.33
N ASN A 105 -15.53 7.02 2.21
CA ASN A 105 -16.71 7.88 2.09
C ASN A 105 -17.64 7.87 3.33
N THR A 106 -17.25 7.19 4.39
CA THR A 106 -18.00 7.12 5.66
C THR A 106 -17.34 8.01 6.71
N ARG A 107 -18.12 8.69 7.55
CA ARG A 107 -17.57 9.39 8.72
C ARG A 107 -17.08 8.35 9.71
N PHE A 108 -16.03 8.64 10.46
CA PHE A 108 -15.48 7.69 11.45
C PHE A 108 -16.55 7.21 12.45
N LYS A 109 -17.47 8.08 12.87
CA LYS A 109 -18.61 7.70 13.72
C LYS A 109 -19.56 6.67 13.10
N ASP A 110 -19.74 6.71 11.78
CA ASP A 110 -20.60 5.76 11.07
C ASP A 110 -19.86 4.43 10.90
N TYR A 111 -18.52 4.46 10.77
CA TYR A 111 -17.68 3.27 10.68
C TYR A 111 -17.64 2.44 11.97
N ILE A 112 -17.63 3.09 13.13
CA ILE A 112 -17.63 2.41 14.45
C ILE A 112 -19.03 2.14 15.00
N ASP A 113 -20.08 2.35 14.19
CA ASP A 113 -21.48 2.28 14.62
C ASP A 113 -21.74 3.09 15.92
N PHE A 114 -21.24 4.32 15.98
CA PHE A 114 -21.26 5.15 17.20
C PHE A 114 -22.65 5.29 17.81
N ASN A 115 -23.70 5.34 16.97
CA ASN A 115 -25.08 5.44 17.42
C ASN A 115 -25.60 4.17 18.14
N GLN A 116 -24.95 3.02 17.90
CA GLN A 116 -25.27 1.73 18.54
C GLN A 116 -24.46 1.49 19.82
N LEU A 117 -23.47 2.34 20.13
CA LEU A 117 -22.69 2.24 21.36
C LEU A 117 -23.55 2.58 22.60
N ASN A 118 -23.20 1.99 23.74
CA ASN A 118 -23.78 2.39 25.02
C ASN A 118 -23.21 3.74 25.51
N GLU A 119 -23.89 4.40 26.44
CA GLU A 119 -23.50 5.74 26.93
C GLU A 119 -22.05 5.83 27.45
N PRO A 120 -21.52 4.86 28.23
CA PRO A 120 -20.12 4.88 28.62
C PRO A 120 -19.15 4.81 27.44
N SER A 121 -19.45 4.00 26.42
CA SER A 121 -18.60 3.85 25.24
C SER A 121 -18.65 5.08 24.34
N LYS A 122 -19.81 5.75 24.23
CA LYS A 122 -19.93 7.05 23.55
C LYS A 122 -19.07 8.11 24.23
N ALA A 123 -19.20 8.24 25.56
CA ALA A 123 -18.42 9.20 26.33
C ALA A 123 -16.91 8.95 26.20
N LEU A 124 -16.48 7.69 26.26
CA LEU A 124 -15.08 7.32 26.04
C LEU A 124 -14.60 7.69 24.62
N ALA A 125 -15.40 7.40 23.61
CA ALA A 125 -15.08 7.74 22.23
C ALA A 125 -15.02 9.26 22.01
N ASP A 126 -15.90 10.05 22.62
CA ASP A 126 -15.85 11.52 22.58
C ASP A 126 -14.63 12.10 23.30
N ILE A 127 -14.13 11.43 24.35
CA ILE A 127 -12.87 11.79 25.04
C ILE A 127 -11.65 11.46 24.18
N LEU A 128 -11.61 10.26 23.58
CA LEU A 128 -10.47 9.79 22.80
C LEU A 128 -10.37 10.49 21.44
N PHE A 129 -11.51 10.79 20.83
CA PHE A 129 -11.60 11.45 19.53
C PHE A 129 -12.28 12.79 19.73
N SER A 130 -11.50 13.88 19.65
CA SER A 130 -12.09 15.23 19.65
C SER A 130 -13.28 15.25 18.68
N GLY A 131 -14.44 15.78 19.05
CA GLY A 131 -15.67 15.70 18.24
C GLY A 131 -15.52 16.15 16.77
N LYS A 132 -14.42 16.84 16.43
CA LYS A 132 -13.98 17.09 15.04
C LYS A 132 -13.53 15.81 14.31
N SER A 133 -12.70 14.97 14.92
CA SER A 133 -12.19 13.71 14.35
C SER A 133 -13.31 12.68 14.09
N ILE A 134 -14.31 12.61 14.97
CA ILE A 134 -15.44 11.68 14.85
C ILE A 134 -16.40 12.06 13.71
N ASN A 135 -16.48 13.36 13.39
CA ASN A 135 -17.38 13.92 12.37
C ASN A 135 -16.69 14.17 11.02
N LYS A 136 -15.36 14.04 10.92
CA LYS A 136 -14.62 14.17 9.66
C LYS A 136 -14.92 13.02 8.70
N ARG A 137 -15.02 13.34 7.41
CA ARG A 137 -14.91 12.36 6.32
C ARG A 137 -13.43 12.06 6.11
N HIS A 138 -13.08 10.80 5.81
CA HIS A 138 -11.71 10.33 5.63
C HIS A 138 -10.97 10.89 4.40
N GLU A 139 -11.44 12.00 3.81
CA GLU A 139 -10.86 12.61 2.60
C GLU A 139 -9.67 13.53 2.88
N GLU A 140 -9.46 13.97 4.13
CA GLU A 140 -8.32 14.81 4.51
C GLU A 140 -7.52 14.18 5.66
N VAL A 141 -6.67 13.21 5.28
CA VAL A 141 -5.37 13.01 5.93
C VAL A 141 -4.34 12.97 4.81
#